data_AF-A0A2V2RFA9-F1
#
_entry.id   AF-A0A2V2RFA9-F1
#
_cell.length_a   1.000
_cell.length_b   1.000
_cell.length_c   1.000
_cell.angle_alpha   90.00
_cell.angle_beta   90.00
_cell.angle_gamma   90.00
#
_symmetry.space_group_name_H-M   'P 1'
#
loop_
_entity.id
_entity.type
_entity.pdbx_description
1 polymer ?
#
loop_
_entity_poly.entity_id
_entity_poly.type
_entity_poly.pdbx_seq_one_letter_code
_entity_poly.pdbx_strand_id
1 'polypeptide(L)'
;MNEWEWQLLEDKTLLNVISVGGVEFKPGDRVRLKPRAGGDVLDMALTGKTGVIEAIEQDYEGQAHLAVVLDDDPGRDLGLLRQPGHRFFFSVEEVEHFLQSPQKEG
;
A
#
# COMPACT_ATOMS: atom_id res chain seq x y z
N MET A 1 16.00 -1.42 -25.29
CA MET A 1 15.33 -1.43 -23.99
C MET A 1 13.99 -2.09 -24.23
N ASN A 2 13.84 -3.30 -23.71
CA ASN A 2 12.89 -4.30 -24.19
C ASN A 2 11.79 -4.40 -23.15
N GLU A 3 10.56 -4.70 -23.57
CA GLU A 3 9.41 -4.91 -22.66
C GLU A 3 9.67 -6.04 -21.63
N TRP A 4 10.63 -6.93 -21.91
CA TRP A 4 11.04 -8.05 -21.06
C TRP A 4 12.01 -7.69 -19.93
N GLU A 5 12.76 -6.59 -20.04
CA GLU A 5 13.68 -6.17 -18.96
C GLU A 5 12.96 -5.46 -17.82
N TRP A 6 11.77 -4.90 -18.09
CA TRP A 6 10.89 -4.37 -17.05
C TRP A 6 10.33 -5.48 -16.15
N GLN A 7 10.03 -6.66 -16.71
CA GLN A 7 9.52 -7.80 -15.94
C GLN A 7 10.57 -8.40 -14.99
N LEU A 8 11.88 -8.24 -15.29
CA LEU A 8 13.00 -8.78 -14.50
C LEU A 8 13.38 -7.88 -13.30
N LEU A 9 13.00 -6.60 -13.32
CA LEU A 9 13.11 -5.71 -12.16
C LEU A 9 11.96 -5.96 -11.15
N GLU A 10 10.91 -6.66 -11.58
CA GLU A 10 9.70 -7.00 -10.82
C GLU A 10 9.79 -8.30 -10.03
N ASP A 11 10.99 -8.87 -9.85
CA ASP A 11 11.26 -9.86 -8.80
C ASP A 11 11.31 -9.17 -7.42
N LYS A 12 10.33 -8.30 -7.16
CA LYS A 12 10.08 -7.82 -5.81
C LYS A 12 9.36 -8.94 -5.10
N THR A 13 9.99 -9.49 -4.08
CA THR A 13 9.40 -10.46 -3.18
C THR A 13 8.05 -9.92 -2.70
N LEU A 14 6.96 -10.49 -3.23
CA LEU A 14 5.62 -10.17 -2.76
C LEU A 14 5.42 -10.89 -1.42
N LEU A 15 5.27 -10.11 -0.36
CA LEU A 15 4.99 -10.65 0.96
C LEU A 15 3.49 -10.83 1.12
N ASN A 16 3.08 -11.96 1.69
CA ASN A 16 1.67 -12.22 1.98
C ASN A 16 1.21 -11.58 3.30
N VAL A 17 2.15 -11.26 4.19
CA VAL A 17 1.90 -10.65 5.50
C VAL A 17 3.14 -9.92 5.99
N ILE A 18 2.95 -8.83 6.73
CA ILE A 18 4.01 -8.17 7.51
C ILE A 18 3.48 -7.78 8.89
N SER A 19 4.31 -7.95 9.92
CA SER A 19 3.95 -7.62 11.31
C SER A 19 4.88 -6.55 11.85
N VAL A 20 4.34 -5.42 12.30
CA VAL A 20 5.10 -4.34 12.92
C VAL A 20 4.42 -3.91 14.21
N GLY A 21 5.18 -3.83 15.31
CA GLY A 21 4.64 -3.42 16.61
C GLY A 21 3.51 -4.31 17.14
N GLY A 22 3.44 -5.58 16.71
CA GLY A 22 2.37 -6.51 17.06
C GLY A 22 1.09 -6.38 16.22
N VAL A 23 1.10 -5.54 15.19
CA VAL A 23 0.00 -5.38 14.22
C VAL A 23 0.38 -6.07 12.92
N GLU A 24 -0.49 -6.95 12.44
CA GLU A 24 -0.33 -7.66 11.16
C GLU A 24 -1.05 -6.91 10.04
N PHE A 25 -0.37 -6.78 8.91
CA PHE A 25 -0.90 -6.20 7.68
C PHE A 25 -0.81 -7.25 6.58
N LYS A 26 -1.90 -7.39 5.81
CA LYS A 26 -1.98 -8.28 4.65
C LYS A 26 -2.67 -7.59 3.48
N PRO A 27 -2.44 -8.05 2.23
CA PRO A 27 -3.26 -7.64 1.11
C PRO A 27 -4.76 -7.80 1.41
N GLY A 28 -5.55 -6.79 1.07
CA GLY A 28 -6.98 -6.69 1.38
C GLY A 28 -7.32 -5.97 2.69
N ASP A 29 -6.35 -5.77 3.59
CA ASP A 29 -6.61 -5.01 4.81
C ASP A 29 -6.82 -3.53 4.51
N ARG A 30 -7.70 -2.91 5.28
CA ARG A 30 -7.91 -1.46 5.27
C ARG A 30 -6.90 -0.80 6.18
N VAL A 31 -6.33 0.29 5.69
CA VAL A 31 -5.37 1.10 6.42
C VAL A 31 -5.76 2.58 6.33
N ARG A 32 -5.36 3.32 7.36
CA ARG A 32 -5.42 4.77 7.38
C ARG A 32 -4.01 5.32 7.17
N LEU A 33 -3.88 6.27 6.26
CA LEU A 33 -2.61 6.89 5.95
C LEU A 33 -2.24 7.95 6.98
N LYS A 34 -0.99 7.87 7.43
CA LYS A 34 -0.36 8.82 8.35
C LYS A 34 1.07 9.10 7.86
N PRO A 35 1.22 9.74 6.69
CA PRO A 35 2.53 10.16 6.20
C PRO A 35 3.21 11.06 7.23
N ARG A 36 4.55 10.98 7.32
CA ARG A 36 5.31 11.72 8.34
C ARG A 36 5.13 13.24 8.17
N ALA A 37 5.06 13.95 9.30
CA ALA A 37 4.96 15.40 9.31
C ALA A 37 6.23 16.03 8.68
N GLY A 38 6.05 16.74 7.56
CA GLY A 38 7.13 17.34 6.77
C GLY A 38 7.05 17.05 5.27
N GLY A 39 6.13 16.17 4.86
CA GLY A 39 5.85 15.86 3.46
C GLY A 39 5.23 17.01 2.67
N ASP A 40 5.42 16.96 1.35
CA ASP A 40 4.93 17.93 0.38
C ASP A 40 3.39 18.09 0.43
N VAL A 41 2.83 19.00 -0.38
CA VAL A 41 1.36 19.24 -0.48
C VAL A 41 0.56 17.94 -0.67
N LEU A 42 1.16 16.93 -1.29
CA LEU A 42 0.56 15.62 -1.48
C LEU A 42 0.37 14.86 -0.16
N ASP A 43 1.35 14.85 0.75
CA ASP A 43 1.24 14.17 2.05
C ASP A 43 0.16 14.81 2.91
N MET A 44 0.02 16.13 2.86
CA MET A 44 -1.08 16.83 3.52
C MET A 44 -2.44 16.39 2.98
N ALA A 45 -2.56 16.19 1.67
CA ALA A 45 -3.79 15.74 1.03
C ALA A 45 -4.12 14.26 1.32
N LEU A 46 -3.11 13.43 1.56
CA LEU A 46 -3.26 12.01 1.89
C LEU A 46 -3.44 11.74 3.38
N THR A 47 -3.04 12.68 4.25
CA THR A 47 -3.13 12.54 5.69
C THR A 47 -4.55 12.22 6.15
N GLY A 48 -4.71 11.08 6.82
CA GLY A 48 -5.98 10.64 7.37
C GLY A 48 -6.92 9.97 6.37
N LYS A 49 -6.56 9.89 5.07
CA LYS A 49 -7.31 9.10 4.08
C LYS A 49 -7.22 7.61 4.38
N THR A 50 -8.20 6.86 3.91
CA THR A 50 -8.23 5.39 4.02
C THR A 50 -8.02 4.74 2.66
N GLY A 51 -7.36 3.60 2.67
CA GLY A 51 -7.14 2.78 1.49
C GLY A 51 -7.11 1.29 1.83
N VAL A 52 -6.93 0.48 0.80
CA VAL A 52 -6.78 -0.96 0.89
C VAL A 52 -5.37 -1.33 0.44
N ILE A 53 -4.71 -2.22 1.17
CA ILE A 53 -3.44 -2.79 0.75
C ILE A 53 -3.70 -3.71 -0.45
N GLU A 54 -3.18 -3.37 -1.63
CA GLU A 54 -3.23 -4.25 -2.81
C GLU A 54 -2.13 -5.30 -2.74
N ALA A 55 -0.92 -4.89 -2.38
CA ALA A 55 0.24 -5.76 -2.30
C ALA A 55 1.23 -5.26 -1.24
N ILE A 56 2.10 -6.17 -0.81
CA ILE A 56 3.26 -5.84 0.02
C ILE A 56 4.48 -6.15 -0.82
N GLU A 57 5.25 -5.12 -1.15
CA GLU A 57 6.42 -5.21 -2.02
C GLU A 57 7.68 -4.97 -1.19
N GLN A 58 8.66 -5.85 -1.32
CA GLN A 58 9.98 -5.64 -0.74
C GLN A 58 10.91 -4.96 -1.75
N ASP A 59 11.62 -3.92 -1.36
CA ASP A 59 12.65 -3.30 -2.20
C ASP A 59 14.00 -4.06 -2.11
N TYR A 60 14.99 -3.64 -2.91
CA TYR A 60 16.30 -4.30 -3.00
C TYR A 60 17.12 -4.27 -1.71
N GLU A 61 16.86 -3.31 -0.82
CA GLU A 61 17.46 -3.20 0.52
C GLU A 61 16.74 -4.08 1.55
N GLY A 62 15.64 -4.72 1.16
CA GLY A 62 14.87 -5.61 2.00
C GLY A 62 13.79 -4.92 2.83
N GLN A 63 13.47 -3.64 2.57
CA GLN A 63 12.41 -2.93 3.30
C GLN A 63 11.06 -3.19 2.64
N ALA A 64 10.05 -3.44 3.47
CA ALA A 64 8.71 -3.74 3.00
C ALA A 64 7.89 -2.45 2.87
N HIS A 65 7.30 -2.30 1.69
CA HIS A 65 6.44 -1.19 1.31
C HIS A 65 5.04 -1.72 1.02
N LEU A 66 4.04 -1.02 1.55
CA LEU A 66 2.64 -1.34 1.33
C LEU A 66 2.17 -0.57 0.10
N ALA A 67 1.78 -1.31 -0.95
CA ALA A 67 1.09 -0.73 -2.10
C ALA A 67 -0.39 -0.53 -1.73
N VAL A 68 -0.78 0.72 -1.51
CA VAL A 68 -2.12 1.10 -1.06
C VAL A 68 -2.88 1.77 -2.20
N VAL A 69 -4.12 1.32 -2.42
CA VAL A 69 -5.09 1.97 -3.30
C VAL A 69 -6.08 2.72 -2.42
N LEU A 70 -6.21 4.04 -2.64
CA LEU A 70 -7.12 4.88 -1.85
C LEU A 70 -8.57 4.56 -2.19
N ASP A 71 -9.45 4.61 -1.19
CA ASP A 71 -10.89 4.39 -1.42
C ASP A 71 -11.50 5.50 -2.31
N ASP A 72 -10.92 6.70 -2.23
CA ASP A 72 -11.30 7.93 -2.95
C ASP A 72 -10.53 8.12 -4.28
N ASP A 73 -9.68 7.17 -4.70
CA ASP A 73 -8.93 7.30 -5.96
C ASP A 73 -9.88 7.13 -7.17
N PRO A 74 -10.01 8.14 -8.06
CA PRO A 74 -10.86 8.02 -9.24
C PRO A 74 -10.36 6.96 -10.24
N GLY A 75 -9.08 6.57 -10.15
CA GLY A 75 -8.47 5.49 -10.91
C GLY A 75 -8.26 4.22 -10.08
N ARG A 76 -9.03 4.00 -9.00
CA ARG A 76 -8.96 2.80 -8.16
C ARG A 76 -8.93 1.50 -8.98
N ASP A 77 -9.73 1.42 -10.04
CA ASP A 77 -9.78 0.27 -10.93
C ASP A 77 -8.43 0.03 -11.65
N LEU A 78 -7.75 1.10 -12.07
CA LEU A 78 -6.41 1.07 -12.66
C LEU A 78 -5.36 0.66 -11.62
N GLY A 79 -5.52 1.10 -10.36
CA GLY A 79 -4.69 0.67 -9.24
C GLY A 79 -4.80 -0.82 -8.96
N LEU A 80 -6.01 -1.39 -9.01
CA LEU A 80 -6.25 -2.83 -8.88
C LEU A 80 -5.67 -3.63 -10.07
N LEU A 81 -5.63 -3.03 -11.26
CA LEU A 81 -4.96 -3.59 -12.44
C LEU A 81 -3.43 -3.37 -12.43
N ARG A 82 -2.87 -2.86 -11.32
CA ARG A 82 -1.45 -2.56 -11.14
C ARG A 82 -0.86 -1.57 -12.14
N GLN A 83 -1.70 -0.75 -12.76
CA GLN A 83 -1.20 0.29 -13.67
C GLN A 83 -0.42 1.36 -12.89
N PRO A 84 0.67 1.90 -13.48
CA PRO A 84 1.47 2.93 -12.84
C PRO A 84 0.64 4.19 -12.57
N GLY A 85 0.89 4.84 -11.43
CA GLY A 85 0.27 6.12 -11.05
C GLY A 85 -0.97 6.03 -10.15
N HIS A 86 -1.50 4.82 -9.90
CA HIS A 86 -2.72 4.61 -9.10
C HIS A 86 -2.50 3.75 -7.85
N ARG A 87 -1.25 3.40 -7.55
CA ARG A 87 -0.82 2.74 -6.31
C ARG A 87 0.16 3.65 -5.60
N PHE A 88 -0.10 3.88 -4.32
CA PHE A 88 0.75 4.70 -3.47
C PHE A 88 1.53 3.76 -2.56
N PHE A 89 2.84 3.99 -2.45
CA PHE A 89 3.72 3.16 -1.65
C PHE A 89 4.00 3.86 -0.32
N PHE A 90 3.69 3.18 0.78
CA PHE A 90 3.94 3.68 2.13
C PHE A 90 4.76 2.68 2.93
N SER A 91 5.59 3.19 3.84
CA SER A 91 6.21 2.36 4.85
C SER A 91 5.15 1.85 5.83
N VAL A 92 5.37 0.70 6.46
CA VAL A 92 4.42 0.16 7.45
C VAL A 92 4.24 1.11 8.64
N GLU A 93 5.25 1.92 8.95
CA GLU A 93 5.20 2.94 10.01
C GLU A 93 4.35 4.18 9.65
N GLU A 94 4.06 4.39 8.37
CA GLU A 94 3.30 5.53 7.84
C GLU A 94 1.83 5.19 7.63
N VAL A 95 1.42 3.99 8.03
CA VAL A 95 0.04 3.54 8.00
C VAL A 95 -0.39 3.06 9.37
N GLU A 96 -1.67 3.22 9.65
CA GLU A 96 -2.32 2.66 10.83
C GLU A 96 -3.34 1.63 10.36
N HIS A 97 -3.35 0.45 10.99
CA HIS A 97 -4.34 -0.58 10.66
C HIS A 97 -5.74 -0.05 10.97
N PHE A 98 -6.58 -0.01 9.95
CA PHE A 98 -7.96 0.42 10.11
C PHE A 98 -8.80 -0.82 10.37
N LEU A 99 -8.79 -1.24 11.64
CA LEU A 99 -9.69 -2.27 12.14
C LEU A 99 -11.14 -1.79 11.99
N GLN A 100 -11.74 -2.02 10.82
CA GLN A 100 -13.17 -2.18 10.80
C GLN A 100 -13.46 -3.46 11.57
N SER A 101 -14.23 -3.33 12.66
CA SER A 101 -14.83 -4.47 13.35
C SER A 101 -15.27 -5.49 12.29
N PRO A 102 -14.90 -6.78 12.40
CA PRO A 102 -15.27 -7.76 11.40
C PRO A 102 -16.79 -7.69 11.25
N GLN A 103 -17.26 -7.22 10.09
CA GLN A 103 -18.64 -7.32 9.75
C GLN A 103 -18.87 -8.82 9.55
N LYS A 104 -19.31 -9.48 10.62
CA LYS A 104 -19.75 -10.86 10.59
C LYS A 104 -20.89 -10.90 9.57
N GLU A 105 -20.60 -11.33 8.36
CA GLU A 105 -21.65 -11.80 7.45
C GLU A 105 -22.28 -13.03 8.10
N GLY A 106 -23.61 -12.97 8.25
CA GLY A 106 -24.43 -13.96 8.94
C GLY A 106 -24.93 -15.08 8.03
#